data_AF-A0A2H0HIS3-F1
#
_entry.id   AF-A0A2H0HIS3-F1
#
_cell.length_a   1.000
_cell.length_b   1.000
_cell.length_c   1.000
_cell.angle_alpha   90.00
_cell.angle_beta   90.00
_cell.angle_gamma   90.00
#
_symmetry.space_group_name_H-M   'P 1'
#
loop_
_entity.id
_entity.type
_entity.pdbx_description
1 polymer ?
#
loop_
_entity_poly.entity_id
_entity_poly.type
_entity_poly.pdbx_seq_one_letter_code
_entity_poly.pdbx_strand_id
1 'polypeptide(L)'
;MSTPIHRKPIRFNSDAKRVIARFFFPGPDTRVQAIIQKVIDMPEQAAYLVLNETLREFSARHRNISKIYHKHFSRVCDIMGDRISDVSQLSEQKRLLIGAYFTHEYSIESAAFFNPSMIEDPDQSGLQDGAKRVIISFRATGEGHISSLVFRGGILDRENNLHLKPVGRLVDEAEAIRNYVYQKETFCQKLNEMQIQVDVVNIVMDKLRFEFDYNELHNAIVQTIQEINPDIQQKAILKTISWLADSHYEISFSFDTSISDRVIFPIAAAESNGIEDARFVKFTNDDGNVKYYATYTAYNGFTIMPKLIETVDFYKFNIMPINGENAQNKGMALFPRKINGKYAMLARLDGINNYIMFSDDINLWHDAIRIQEPGFPWEFIQIGNCGSPIETEYGWLVITHGVGTMRKYSLGAALLDLNDPTKVIGRLNEPLLSPNEEEREGYVPNVVYSCGSIISNNELIIPFAMSDTSSTYACAPLEELLARLLPAEFKKGTSLKAATKACVLIVEDELINQKIISAILKTAGYEVEVAPDGIVALMQIANKKFDLILSDISMPHFDGYQLLEYINENKIDIPVVFLSAQTSMEDEIKGLKMGAVEYIKKPIDRDLLLLRLNKILNR
;
A
#
# COMPACT_ATOMS: atom_id res chain seq x y z
N MET A 1 15.47 -20.01 -16.40
CA MET A 1 16.25 -19.42 -15.30
C MET A 1 15.27 -18.69 -14.38
N SER A 2 15.44 -18.81 -13.06
CA SER A 2 14.65 -18.04 -12.08
C SER A 2 15.06 -16.57 -12.13
N THR A 3 14.13 -15.65 -11.88
CA THR A 3 14.44 -14.23 -11.68
C THR A 3 15.33 -14.11 -10.46
N PRO A 4 16.48 -13.42 -10.53
CA PRO A 4 17.32 -13.20 -9.37
C PRO A 4 16.56 -12.35 -8.34
N ILE A 5 16.71 -12.71 -7.06
CA ILE A 5 16.12 -11.99 -5.95
C ILE A 5 17.21 -11.57 -4.98
N HIS A 6 17.32 -10.27 -4.76
CA HIS A 6 18.30 -9.66 -3.90
C HIS A 6 17.67 -9.34 -2.54
N ARG A 7 17.81 -10.25 -1.58
CA ARG A 7 17.42 -10.00 -0.19
C ARG A 7 18.33 -8.94 0.42
N LYS A 8 17.73 -7.95 1.08
CA LYS A 8 18.46 -6.83 1.68
C LYS A 8 18.71 -7.11 3.17
N PRO A 9 19.79 -6.57 3.77
CA PRO A 9 20.23 -6.97 5.11
C PRO A 9 19.39 -6.38 6.26
N ILE A 10 18.49 -5.44 5.98
CA ILE A 10 17.69 -4.78 7.01
C ILE A 10 16.66 -5.75 7.57
N ARG A 11 16.62 -5.86 8.90
CA ARG A 11 15.62 -6.63 9.63
C ARG A 11 14.76 -5.67 10.46
N PHE A 12 13.45 -5.85 10.36
CA PHE A 12 12.49 -5.21 11.23
C PHE A 12 12.05 -6.21 12.29
N ASN A 13 12.46 -5.97 13.54
CA ASN A 13 12.19 -6.84 14.67
C ASN A 13 11.21 -6.18 15.64
N SER A 14 10.61 -6.99 16.52
CA SER A 14 9.84 -6.51 17.66
C SER A 14 10.68 -5.62 18.58
N ASP A 15 10.05 -4.62 19.18
CA ASP A 15 10.65 -3.75 20.19
C ASP A 15 9.71 -3.55 21.38
N ALA A 16 9.96 -4.30 22.45
CA ALA A 16 9.18 -4.23 23.70
C ALA A 16 9.30 -2.87 24.42
N LYS A 17 10.20 -1.98 23.99
CA LYS A 17 10.34 -0.65 24.58
C LYS A 17 9.31 0.33 24.03
N ARG A 18 8.65 0.01 22.92
CA ARG A 18 7.58 0.81 22.35
C ARG A 18 6.29 0.54 23.09
N VAL A 19 5.93 1.47 23.96
CA VAL A 19 4.77 1.37 24.83
C VAL A 19 3.80 2.52 24.61
N ILE A 20 2.53 2.26 24.84
CA ILE A 20 1.46 3.26 24.96
C ILE A 20 0.85 3.18 26.37
N ALA A 21 0.23 4.27 26.84
CA ALA A 21 -0.46 4.29 28.12
C ALA A 21 -1.95 3.95 27.94
N ARG A 22 -2.42 2.88 28.58
CA ARG A 22 -3.78 2.36 28.43
C ARG A 22 -4.54 2.36 29.75
N PHE A 23 -5.85 2.50 29.65
CA PHE A 23 -6.75 2.40 30.81
C PHE A 23 -6.64 1.01 31.43
N PHE A 24 -6.48 0.97 32.74
CA PHE A 24 -6.35 -0.23 33.54
C PHE A 24 -7.47 -0.27 34.57
N PHE A 25 -8.25 -1.35 34.57
CA PHE A 25 -9.32 -1.57 35.55
C PHE A 25 -8.95 -2.76 36.47
N PRO A 26 -8.52 -2.52 37.72
CA PRO A 26 -7.81 -3.51 38.54
C PRO A 26 -8.68 -4.64 39.14
N GLY A 27 -9.91 -4.86 38.66
CA GLY A 27 -10.78 -5.95 39.10
C GLY A 27 -12.18 -5.45 39.50
N PRO A 28 -12.82 -6.04 40.53
CA PRO A 28 -14.20 -5.71 40.87
C PRO A 28 -14.33 -4.28 41.42
N ASP A 29 -15.54 -3.73 41.31
CA ASP A 29 -15.88 -2.35 41.71
C ASP A 29 -15.48 -2.02 43.16
N THR A 30 -15.55 -3.00 44.07
CA THR A 30 -15.13 -2.83 45.47
C THR A 30 -13.64 -2.52 45.60
N ARG A 31 -12.79 -3.14 44.76
CA ARG A 31 -11.35 -2.84 44.72
C ARG A 31 -11.09 -1.46 44.13
N VAL A 32 -11.85 -1.08 43.10
CA VAL A 32 -11.77 0.24 42.44
C VAL A 32 -12.14 1.35 43.42
N GLN A 33 -13.27 1.21 44.12
CA GLN A 33 -13.69 2.13 45.20
C GLN A 33 -12.61 2.26 46.26
N ALA A 34 -12.05 1.14 46.72
CA ALA A 34 -11.01 1.16 47.76
C ALA A 34 -9.74 1.90 47.31
N ILE A 35 -9.35 1.82 46.04
CA ILE A 35 -8.21 2.57 45.50
C ILE A 35 -8.53 4.06 45.46
N ILE A 36 -9.69 4.45 44.93
CA ILE A 36 -10.12 5.85 44.86
C ILE A 36 -10.18 6.46 46.26
N GLN A 37 -10.84 5.77 47.21
CA GLN A 37 -10.99 6.26 48.57
C GLN A 37 -9.64 6.46 49.28
N LYS A 38 -8.65 5.57 49.06
CA LYS A 38 -7.29 5.76 49.59
C LYS A 38 -6.62 7.03 49.09
N VAL A 39 -6.88 7.45 47.85
CA VAL A 39 -6.36 8.72 47.30
C VAL A 39 -7.15 9.92 47.83
N ILE A 40 -8.46 9.79 48.01
CA ILE A 40 -9.30 10.83 48.63
C ILE A 40 -8.82 11.12 50.05
N ASP A 41 -8.61 10.08 50.84
CA ASP A 41 -8.17 10.15 52.25
C ASP A 41 -6.69 10.58 52.40
N MET A 42 -5.93 10.59 51.31
CA MET A 42 -4.52 10.98 51.30
C MET A 42 -4.37 12.48 51.60
N PRO A 43 -3.44 12.90 52.47
CA PRO A 43 -3.10 14.32 52.62
C PRO A 43 -2.63 14.92 51.30
N GLU A 44 -3.03 16.17 51.00
CA GLU A 44 -2.70 16.84 49.72
C GLU A 44 -1.19 16.82 49.41
N GLN A 45 -0.35 17.08 50.41
CA GLN A 45 1.11 17.05 50.24
C GLN A 45 1.63 15.67 49.84
N ALA A 46 1.04 14.60 50.37
CA ALA A 46 1.44 13.24 50.03
C ALA A 46 1.00 12.89 48.59
N ALA A 47 -0.23 13.25 48.20
CA ALA A 47 -0.72 13.06 46.83
C ALA A 47 0.16 13.79 45.81
N TYR A 48 0.57 15.03 46.12
CA TYR A 48 1.49 15.81 45.29
C TYR A 48 2.85 15.14 45.11
N LEU A 49 3.46 14.62 46.20
CA LEU A 49 4.77 13.97 46.14
C LEU A 49 4.72 12.69 45.29
N VAL A 50 3.71 11.84 45.50
CA VAL A 50 3.52 10.60 44.73
C VAL A 50 3.29 10.91 43.26
N LEU A 51 2.41 11.86 42.94
CA LEU A 51 2.16 12.25 41.55
C LEU A 51 3.44 12.75 40.86
N ASN A 52 4.24 13.58 41.53
CA ASN A 52 5.49 14.09 40.96
C ASN A 52 6.55 13.00 40.76
N GLU A 53 6.62 12.02 41.66
CA GLU A 53 7.45 10.83 41.45
C GLU A 53 7.00 10.07 40.20
N THR A 54 5.71 9.77 40.09
CA THR A 54 5.13 9.12 38.90
C THR A 54 5.39 9.93 37.62
N LEU A 55 5.18 11.25 37.62
CA LEU A 55 5.45 12.08 36.45
C LEU A 55 6.94 12.09 36.06
N ARG A 56 7.87 12.10 37.02
CA ARG A 56 9.31 12.02 36.73
C ARG A 56 9.69 10.71 36.05
N GLU A 57 9.06 9.61 36.43
CA GLU A 57 9.33 8.29 35.85
C GLU A 57 8.72 8.14 34.45
N PHE A 58 7.49 8.60 34.23
CA PHE A 58 6.72 8.27 33.02
C PHE A 58 6.63 9.38 31.97
N SER A 59 6.88 10.65 32.31
CA SER A 59 6.76 11.76 31.34
C SER A 59 7.77 11.69 30.18
N ALA A 60 8.93 11.08 30.38
CA ALA A 60 9.93 10.87 29.33
C ALA A 60 9.61 9.68 28.41
N ARG A 61 8.61 8.87 28.76
CA ARG A 61 8.20 7.67 28.04
C ARG A 61 6.88 7.85 27.29
N HIS A 62 6.05 8.79 27.72
CA HIS A 62 4.72 9.03 27.14
C HIS A 62 4.51 10.50 26.81
N ARG A 63 4.00 10.77 25.62
CA ARG A 63 3.62 12.11 25.21
C ARG A 63 2.36 12.53 26.00
N ASN A 64 2.38 13.74 26.57
CA ASN A 64 1.24 14.34 27.28
C ASN A 64 0.61 13.44 28.37
N ILE A 65 1.41 12.73 29.15
CA ILE A 65 0.93 11.73 30.13
C ILE A 65 -0.12 12.27 31.13
N SER A 66 -0.02 13.53 31.55
CA SER A 66 -1.02 14.15 32.44
C SER A 66 -2.41 14.24 31.80
N LYS A 67 -2.49 14.49 30.48
CA LYS A 67 -3.76 14.49 29.73
C LYS A 67 -4.38 13.08 29.74
N ILE A 68 -3.54 12.05 29.64
CA ILE A 68 -3.96 10.65 29.69
C ILE A 68 -4.49 10.31 31.09
N TYR A 69 -3.80 10.71 32.15
CA TYR A 69 -4.28 10.52 33.53
C TYR A 69 -5.63 11.21 33.74
N HIS A 70 -5.80 12.45 33.29
CA HIS A 70 -7.10 13.11 33.40
C HIS A 70 -8.20 12.35 32.63
N LYS A 71 -7.92 11.87 31.41
CA LYS A 71 -8.87 11.05 30.63
C LYS A 71 -9.25 9.76 31.38
N HIS A 72 -8.29 9.08 32.00
CA HIS A 72 -8.54 7.86 32.77
C HIS A 72 -9.26 8.12 34.08
N PHE A 73 -9.01 9.26 34.73
CA PHE A 73 -9.80 9.73 35.85
C PHE A 73 -11.28 9.93 35.47
N SER A 74 -11.55 10.68 34.39
CA SER A 74 -12.93 10.85 33.91
C SER A 74 -13.57 9.50 33.58
N ARG A 75 -12.87 8.63 32.86
CA ARG A 75 -13.37 7.30 32.50
C ARG A 75 -13.71 6.42 33.71
N VAL A 76 -12.88 6.40 34.74
CA VAL A 76 -13.20 5.62 35.95
C VAL A 76 -14.39 6.22 36.69
N CYS A 77 -14.54 7.55 36.71
CA CYS A 77 -15.71 8.20 37.28
C CYS A 77 -16.98 7.82 36.53
N ASP A 78 -16.95 7.82 35.19
CA ASP A 78 -18.09 7.43 34.34
C ASP A 78 -18.50 5.97 34.58
N ILE A 79 -17.52 5.06 34.65
CA ILE A 79 -17.78 3.63 34.92
C ILE A 79 -18.38 3.45 36.31
N MET A 80 -17.87 4.16 37.32
CA MET A 80 -18.31 3.98 38.70
C MET A 80 -19.63 4.69 39.02
N GLY A 81 -19.93 5.81 38.37
CA GLY A 81 -21.14 6.60 38.59
C GLY A 81 -21.32 6.96 40.07
N ASP A 82 -22.52 6.79 40.59
CA ASP A 82 -22.88 7.13 41.98
C ASP A 82 -22.21 6.22 43.05
N ARG A 83 -21.41 5.24 42.62
CA ARG A 83 -20.76 4.27 43.51
C ARG A 83 -19.46 4.79 44.12
N ILE A 84 -19.03 6.00 43.78
CA ILE A 84 -17.87 6.66 44.37
C ILE A 84 -18.31 7.91 45.13
N SER A 85 -17.60 8.21 46.21
CA SER A 85 -17.75 9.44 47.00
C SER A 85 -17.63 10.68 46.10
N ASP A 86 -18.25 11.81 46.46
CA ASP A 86 -18.25 13.02 45.64
C ASP A 86 -16.82 13.47 45.27
N VAL A 87 -16.45 13.21 44.00
CA VAL A 87 -15.13 13.54 43.43
C VAL A 87 -15.07 14.96 42.88
N SER A 88 -16.18 15.71 42.89
CA SER A 88 -16.26 17.06 42.31
C SER A 88 -15.33 18.05 43.03
N GLN A 89 -15.09 17.86 44.33
CA GLN A 89 -14.26 18.74 45.16
C GLN A 89 -12.77 18.32 45.24
N LEU A 90 -12.34 17.28 44.51
CA LEU A 90 -10.94 16.87 44.53
C LEU A 90 -10.02 17.89 43.88
N SER A 91 -8.83 18.06 44.48
CA SER A 91 -7.72 18.81 43.88
C SER A 91 -7.26 18.17 42.58
N GLU A 92 -6.69 18.96 41.68
CA GLU A 92 -6.19 18.48 40.39
C GLU A 92 -5.13 17.38 40.55
N GLN A 93 -4.30 17.49 41.59
CA GLN A 93 -3.27 16.51 41.92
C GLN A 93 -3.90 15.14 42.25
N LYS A 94 -4.97 15.11 43.04
CA LYS A 94 -5.68 13.87 43.36
C LYS A 94 -6.39 13.28 42.15
N ARG A 95 -6.98 14.11 41.29
CA ARG A 95 -7.61 13.66 40.03
C ARG A 95 -6.59 12.98 39.12
N LEU A 96 -5.44 13.62 38.89
CA LEU A 96 -4.35 13.04 38.11
C LEU A 96 -3.77 11.79 38.75
N LEU A 97 -3.60 11.76 40.07
CA LEU A 97 -3.08 10.59 40.77
C LEU A 97 -4.04 9.40 40.70
N ILE A 98 -5.35 9.62 40.87
CA ILE A 98 -6.37 8.59 40.63
C ILE A 98 -6.21 8.09 39.19
N GLY A 99 -6.22 9.00 38.20
CA GLY A 99 -6.00 8.65 36.80
C GLY A 99 -4.77 7.78 36.55
N ALA A 100 -3.64 8.09 37.21
CA ALA A 100 -2.41 7.32 37.12
C ALA A 100 -2.56 5.88 37.65
N TYR A 101 -3.26 5.67 38.77
CA TYR A 101 -3.55 4.31 39.29
C TYR A 101 -4.41 3.45 38.36
N PHE A 102 -5.20 4.08 37.49
CA PHE A 102 -5.99 3.42 36.45
C PHE A 102 -5.32 3.48 35.08
N THR A 103 -3.98 3.60 35.05
CA THR A 103 -3.16 3.59 33.84
C THR A 103 -2.07 2.53 33.93
N HIS A 104 -1.79 1.84 32.82
CA HIS A 104 -0.63 0.95 32.68
C HIS A 104 0.07 1.18 31.35
N GLU A 105 1.35 0.81 31.26
CA GLU A 105 2.06 0.72 29.98
C GLU A 105 1.64 -0.57 29.26
N TYR A 106 1.41 -0.46 27.95
CA TYR A 106 1.12 -1.59 27.07
C TYR A 106 2.14 -1.59 25.94
N SER A 107 2.87 -2.69 25.78
CA SER A 107 3.85 -2.85 24.69
C SER A 107 3.16 -3.26 23.39
N ILE A 108 3.25 -2.42 22.36
CA ILE A 108 2.49 -2.57 21.11
C ILE A 108 3.10 -3.55 20.10
N GLU A 109 4.42 -3.78 20.18
CA GLU A 109 5.15 -4.58 19.20
C GLU A 109 6.16 -5.53 19.88
N SER A 110 5.83 -6.07 21.06
CA SER A 110 6.71 -6.99 21.80
C SER A 110 6.77 -8.41 21.24
N ALA A 111 5.68 -8.90 20.65
CA ALA A 111 5.58 -10.30 20.25
C ALA A 111 6.02 -10.54 18.79
N ALA A 112 5.58 -9.70 17.86
CA ALA A 112 5.91 -9.84 16.44
C ALA A 112 5.75 -8.51 15.67
N PHE A 113 6.51 -8.36 14.58
CA PHE A 113 6.53 -7.18 13.73
C PHE A 113 6.62 -7.59 12.24
N PHE A 114 5.48 -7.73 11.58
CA PHE A 114 5.34 -8.51 10.34
C PHE A 114 4.28 -7.96 9.38
N ASN A 115 4.06 -8.68 8.28
CA ASN A 115 3.12 -8.39 7.19
C ASN A 115 3.20 -6.95 6.64
N PRO A 116 4.37 -6.55 6.08
CA PRO A 116 4.59 -5.19 5.64
C PRO A 116 3.89 -4.86 4.32
N SER A 117 3.45 -3.60 4.20
CA SER A 117 2.98 -2.97 2.97
C SER A 117 3.75 -1.67 2.78
N MET A 118 4.41 -1.49 1.64
CA MET A 118 5.18 -0.28 1.32
C MET A 118 4.44 0.55 0.28
N ILE A 119 4.43 1.88 0.49
CA ILE A 119 3.89 2.88 -0.44
C ILE A 119 4.81 4.10 -0.52
N GLU A 120 4.61 4.92 -1.55
CA GLU A 120 5.26 6.23 -1.65
C GLU A 120 4.71 7.19 -0.60
N ASP A 121 5.62 7.90 0.07
CA ASP A 121 5.23 9.00 0.95
C ASP A 121 4.58 10.13 0.12
N PRO A 122 3.52 10.81 0.60
CA PRO A 122 2.95 11.97 -0.08
C PRO A 122 3.96 13.07 -0.42
N ASP A 123 5.00 13.23 0.42
CA ASP A 123 6.06 14.20 0.21
C ASP A 123 7.33 13.56 -0.40
N GLN A 124 7.54 13.81 -1.70
CA GLN A 124 8.76 13.44 -2.41
C GLN A 124 9.75 14.61 -2.59
N SER A 125 9.55 15.73 -1.91
CA SER A 125 10.42 16.90 -2.04
C SER A 125 11.80 16.69 -1.39
N GLY A 126 12.80 17.41 -1.90
CA GLY A 126 14.16 17.45 -1.34
C GLY A 126 14.94 16.13 -1.47
N LEU A 127 14.55 15.25 -2.39
CA LEU A 127 15.22 13.98 -2.66
C LEU A 127 16.30 14.13 -3.73
N GLN A 128 17.32 13.28 -3.67
CA GLN A 128 18.30 13.12 -4.75
C GLN A 128 17.66 12.35 -5.92
N ASP A 129 18.18 12.54 -7.14
CA ASP A 129 17.72 11.80 -8.32
C ASP A 129 17.81 10.28 -8.11
N GLY A 130 16.72 9.58 -8.40
CA GLY A 130 16.61 8.13 -8.17
C GLY A 130 16.29 7.73 -6.73
N ALA A 131 16.22 8.68 -5.79
CA ALA A 131 15.74 8.38 -4.44
C ALA A 131 14.22 8.48 -4.35
N LYS A 132 13.62 7.68 -3.45
CA LYS A 132 12.17 7.64 -3.23
C LYS A 132 11.87 7.59 -1.73
N ARG A 133 11.07 8.53 -1.24
CA ARG A 133 10.60 8.51 0.15
C ARG A 133 9.44 7.54 0.28
N VAL A 134 9.48 6.67 1.27
CA VAL A 134 8.50 5.60 1.45
C VAL A 134 7.95 5.55 2.87
N ILE A 135 6.70 5.11 2.98
CA ILE A 135 6.07 4.70 4.24
C ILE A 135 5.84 3.20 4.15
N ILE A 136 6.22 2.50 5.22
CA ILE A 136 6.00 1.06 5.35
C ILE A 136 5.07 0.85 6.55
N SER A 137 3.91 0.28 6.30
CA SER A 137 2.98 -0.14 7.36
C SER A 137 3.26 -1.59 7.75
N PHE A 138 3.14 -1.92 9.03
CA PHE A 138 3.33 -3.26 9.58
C PHE A 138 2.16 -3.64 10.47
N ARG A 139 1.89 -4.95 10.53
CA ARG A 139 1.17 -5.56 11.64
C ARG A 139 2.14 -5.74 12.80
N ALA A 140 1.83 -5.10 13.93
CA ALA A 140 2.56 -5.27 15.17
C ALA A 140 1.70 -5.99 16.21
N THR A 141 2.23 -7.04 16.81
CA THR A 141 1.56 -7.80 17.88
C THR A 141 2.21 -7.48 19.22
N GLY A 142 1.38 -7.00 20.15
CA GLY A 142 1.80 -6.58 21.49
C GLY A 142 1.50 -7.60 22.59
N GLU A 143 1.47 -7.11 23.82
CA GLU A 143 1.01 -7.85 25.00
C GLU A 143 -0.40 -8.44 24.78
N GLY A 144 -0.66 -9.65 25.27
CA GLY A 144 -1.97 -10.29 25.11
C GLY A 144 -2.33 -10.65 23.66
N HIS A 145 -1.37 -10.63 22.75
CA HIS A 145 -1.52 -10.96 21.32
C HIS A 145 -2.48 -10.04 20.54
N ILE A 146 -2.74 -8.83 21.03
CA ILE A 146 -3.54 -7.85 20.29
C ILE A 146 -2.65 -7.20 19.22
N SER A 147 -3.14 -7.18 17.99
CA SER A 147 -2.43 -6.60 16.85
C SER A 147 -2.87 -5.17 16.53
N SER A 148 -1.92 -4.37 16.07
CA SER A 148 -2.09 -2.95 15.71
C SER A 148 -1.40 -2.67 14.38
N LEU A 149 -1.74 -1.54 13.77
CA LEU A 149 -1.11 -1.05 12.55
C LEU A 149 -0.12 0.07 12.90
N VAL A 150 1.15 -0.14 12.55
CA VAL A 150 2.25 0.76 12.88
C VAL A 150 3.05 1.09 11.63
N PHE A 151 3.75 2.22 11.62
CA PHE A 151 4.45 2.70 10.44
C PHE A 151 5.96 2.85 10.65
N ARG A 152 6.73 2.82 9.55
CA ARG A 152 8.11 3.28 9.47
C ARG A 152 8.26 4.15 8.24
N GLY A 153 8.87 5.32 8.41
CA GLY A 153 9.29 6.18 7.30
C GLY A 153 10.73 5.89 6.89
N GLY A 154 11.02 5.97 5.60
CA GLY A 154 12.38 5.81 5.09
C GLY A 154 12.59 6.43 3.71
N ILE A 155 13.82 6.34 3.21
CA ILE A 155 14.21 6.75 1.86
C ILE A 155 14.90 5.56 1.20
N LEU A 156 14.40 5.12 0.06
CA LEU A 156 15.14 4.25 -0.85
C LEU A 156 16.11 5.14 -1.63
N ASP A 157 17.40 4.81 -1.62
CA ASP A 157 18.38 5.45 -2.52
C ASP A 157 18.31 4.88 -3.94
N ARG A 158 19.20 5.35 -4.83
CA ARG A 158 19.27 4.96 -6.24
C ARG A 158 19.51 3.45 -6.43
N GLU A 159 20.18 2.81 -5.49
CA GLU A 159 20.45 1.36 -5.45
C GLU A 159 19.39 0.60 -4.63
N ASN A 160 18.27 1.26 -4.32
CA ASN A 160 17.16 0.74 -3.51
C ASN A 160 17.60 0.22 -2.13
N ASN A 161 18.64 0.80 -1.53
CA ASN A 161 18.94 0.61 -0.12
C ASN A 161 18.05 1.53 0.71
N LEU A 162 17.41 0.95 1.72
CA LEU A 162 16.45 1.65 2.55
C LEU A 162 17.14 2.32 3.75
N HIS A 163 17.08 3.64 3.81
CA HIS A 163 17.55 4.45 4.93
C HIS A 163 16.35 4.81 5.82
N LEU A 164 16.24 4.14 6.97
CA LEU A 164 15.11 4.34 7.89
C LEU A 164 15.24 5.63 8.68
N LYS A 165 14.13 6.34 8.86
CA LYS A 165 14.04 7.42 9.84
C LYS A 165 14.14 6.83 11.26
N PRO A 166 14.85 7.50 12.19
CA PRO A 166 14.86 7.08 13.59
C PRO A 166 13.44 6.96 14.15
N VAL A 167 13.24 5.95 14.98
CA VAL A 167 11.99 5.74 15.71
C VAL A 167 12.06 6.50 17.03
N GLY A 168 11.07 7.33 17.31
CA GLY A 168 10.94 8.01 18.59
C GLY A 168 10.56 7.03 19.70
N ARG A 169 10.92 7.36 20.94
CA ARG A 169 10.48 6.59 22.12
C ARG A 169 9.03 6.91 22.52
N LEU A 170 8.55 8.09 22.14
CA LEU A 170 7.22 8.57 22.47
C LEU A 170 6.25 8.16 21.36
N VAL A 171 5.55 7.06 21.60
CA VAL A 171 4.50 6.58 20.69
C VAL A 171 3.24 7.44 20.85
N ASP A 172 2.60 7.80 19.74
CA ASP A 172 1.33 8.52 19.75
C ASP A 172 0.19 7.58 19.30
N GLU A 173 -0.81 7.41 20.15
CA GLU A 173 -2.07 6.74 19.82
C GLU A 173 -3.03 7.79 19.24
N ALA A 174 -3.71 7.45 18.16
CA ALA A 174 -4.60 8.40 17.49
C ALA A 174 -5.77 8.85 18.37
N GLU A 175 -6.14 10.13 18.31
CA GLU A 175 -7.37 10.62 18.94
C GLU A 175 -8.57 10.22 18.08
N ALA A 176 -9.48 9.44 18.65
CA ALA A 176 -10.72 9.03 18.00
C ALA A 176 -11.75 10.16 18.00
N ILE A 177 -12.23 10.54 16.82
CA ILE A 177 -13.29 11.51 16.62
C ILE A 177 -14.57 10.73 16.30
N ARG A 178 -15.47 10.62 17.29
CA ARG A 178 -16.75 9.88 17.17
C ARG A 178 -17.92 10.81 16.82
N ASN A 179 -17.72 11.69 15.84
CA ASN A 179 -18.75 12.65 15.39
C ASN A 179 -19.48 12.18 14.12
N TYR A 180 -19.49 10.87 13.84
CA TYR A 180 -20.17 10.35 12.66
C TYR A 180 -21.68 10.37 12.87
N VAL A 181 -22.39 10.97 11.90
CA VAL A 181 -23.85 10.97 11.84
C VAL A 181 -24.28 9.85 10.90
N TYR A 182 -24.94 8.85 11.46
CA TYR A 182 -25.48 7.70 10.72
C TYR A 182 -26.82 8.07 10.09
N GLN A 183 -27.06 7.63 8.85
CA GLN A 183 -28.39 7.63 8.25
C GLN A 183 -29.08 6.30 8.52
N LYS A 184 -30.29 6.37 9.09
CA LYS A 184 -31.04 5.18 9.54
C LYS A 184 -31.27 4.17 8.44
N GLU A 185 -31.58 4.62 7.22
CA GLU A 185 -31.87 3.72 6.09
C GLU A 185 -30.65 2.88 5.69
N THR A 186 -29.49 3.52 5.51
CA THR A 186 -28.22 2.84 5.21
C THR A 186 -27.79 1.93 6.35
N PHE A 187 -28.00 2.36 7.60
CA PHE A 187 -27.67 1.56 8.79
C PHE A 187 -28.52 0.28 8.87
N CYS A 188 -29.83 0.37 8.60
CA CYS A 188 -30.73 -0.78 8.56
C CYS A 188 -30.42 -1.73 7.40
N GLN A 189 -30.07 -1.21 6.21
CA GLN A 189 -29.65 -2.04 5.07
C GLN A 189 -28.46 -2.94 5.45
N LYS A 190 -27.50 -2.40 6.21
CA LYS A 190 -26.34 -3.15 6.68
C LYS A 190 -26.69 -4.25 7.67
N LEU A 191 -27.59 -3.97 8.62
CA LEU A 191 -28.07 -5.00 9.54
C LEU A 191 -28.81 -6.14 8.80
N ASN A 192 -29.54 -5.82 7.73
CA ASN A 192 -30.20 -6.80 6.88
C ASN A 192 -29.20 -7.66 6.08
N GLU A 193 -28.16 -7.06 5.49
CA GLU A 193 -27.07 -7.79 4.82
C GLU A 193 -26.37 -8.78 5.77
N MET A 194 -26.28 -8.44 7.05
CA MET A 194 -25.72 -9.30 8.11
C MET A 194 -26.69 -10.41 8.59
N GLN A 195 -27.84 -10.59 7.92
CA GLN A 195 -28.86 -11.61 8.20
C GLN A 195 -29.43 -11.56 9.63
N ILE A 196 -29.61 -10.35 10.17
CA ILE A 196 -30.09 -10.14 11.55
C ILE A 196 -31.62 -10.17 11.61
N GLN A 197 -32.20 -10.77 12.66
CA GLN A 197 -33.66 -10.74 12.87
C GLN A 197 -34.18 -9.32 13.07
N VAL A 198 -35.24 -8.98 12.33
CA VAL A 198 -35.76 -7.63 12.12
C VAL A 198 -36.44 -7.04 13.37
N ASP A 199 -37.01 -7.89 14.23
CA ASP A 199 -37.89 -7.42 15.32
C ASP A 199 -37.14 -6.61 16.39
N VAL A 200 -35.95 -7.06 16.81
CA VAL A 200 -35.12 -6.34 17.79
C VAL A 200 -34.48 -5.10 17.18
N VAL A 201 -34.12 -5.16 15.90
CA VAL A 201 -33.56 -4.03 15.15
C VAL A 201 -34.57 -2.88 15.12
N ASN A 202 -35.83 -3.16 14.79
CA ASN A 202 -36.88 -2.15 14.74
C ASN A 202 -37.08 -1.45 16.10
N ILE A 203 -37.07 -2.21 17.22
CA ILE A 203 -37.23 -1.63 18.57
C ILE A 203 -36.13 -0.61 18.88
N VAL A 204 -34.89 -0.86 18.43
CA VAL A 204 -33.78 0.09 18.56
C VAL A 204 -33.96 1.26 17.61
N MET A 205 -34.29 0.98 16.34
CA MET A 205 -34.36 2.00 15.28
C MET A 205 -35.53 2.97 15.47
N ASP A 206 -36.64 2.53 16.04
CA ASP A 206 -37.81 3.37 16.34
C ASP A 206 -37.51 4.47 17.36
N LYS A 207 -36.47 4.27 18.19
CA LYS A 207 -36.01 5.24 19.19
C LYS A 207 -35.07 6.32 18.61
N LEU A 208 -34.63 6.16 17.37
CA LEU A 208 -33.63 7.02 16.74
C LEU A 208 -34.27 8.02 15.78
N ARG A 209 -33.56 9.13 15.51
CA ARG A 209 -33.93 10.09 14.47
C ARG A 209 -33.52 9.56 13.08
N PHE A 210 -33.95 10.22 12.01
CA PHE A 210 -33.57 9.85 10.63
C PHE A 210 -32.04 9.84 10.45
N GLU A 211 -31.40 10.86 11.02
CA GLU A 211 -29.97 10.96 11.24
C GLU A 211 -29.71 10.88 12.75
N PHE A 212 -28.77 10.05 13.16
CA PHE A 212 -28.43 9.89 14.57
C PHE A 212 -26.91 9.74 14.78
N ASP A 213 -26.43 10.10 15.96
CA ASP A 213 -25.02 9.89 16.33
C ASP A 213 -24.81 8.64 17.20
N TYR A 214 -23.55 8.32 17.49
CA TYR A 214 -23.19 7.15 18.29
C TYR A 214 -23.82 7.16 19.69
N ASN A 215 -23.91 8.32 20.35
CA ASN A 215 -24.44 8.41 21.70
C ASN A 215 -25.95 8.17 21.70
N GLU A 216 -26.65 8.69 20.69
CA GLU A 216 -28.08 8.43 20.50
C GLU A 216 -28.34 6.93 20.31
N LEU A 217 -27.56 6.26 19.46
CA LEU A 217 -27.68 4.81 19.29
C LEU A 217 -27.36 4.03 20.56
N HIS A 218 -26.27 4.37 21.25
CA HIS A 218 -25.89 3.71 22.49
C HIS A 218 -27.03 3.78 23.51
N ASN A 219 -27.62 4.96 23.68
CA ASN A 219 -28.77 5.16 24.57
C ASN A 219 -29.99 4.34 24.13
N ALA A 220 -30.28 4.26 22.83
CA ALA A 220 -31.39 3.44 22.31
C ALA A 220 -31.17 1.93 22.55
N ILE A 221 -29.94 1.44 22.46
CA ILE A 221 -29.58 0.05 22.78
C ILE A 221 -29.76 -0.22 24.27
N VAL A 222 -29.26 0.66 25.15
CA VAL A 222 -29.39 0.52 26.60
C VAL A 222 -30.86 0.50 27.03
N GLN A 223 -31.68 1.41 26.49
CA GLN A 223 -33.13 1.43 26.73
C GLN A 223 -33.79 0.13 26.27
N THR A 224 -33.46 -0.34 25.06
CA THR A 224 -33.99 -1.61 24.54
C THR A 224 -33.62 -2.80 25.45
N ILE A 225 -32.39 -2.87 25.95
CA ILE A 225 -31.97 -3.93 26.90
C ILE A 225 -32.84 -3.91 28.16
N GLN A 226 -33.14 -2.73 28.69
CA GLN A 226 -33.97 -2.55 29.89
C GLN A 226 -35.44 -2.90 29.63
N GLU A 227 -35.96 -2.58 28.44
CA GLU A 227 -37.36 -2.81 28.06
C GLU A 227 -37.68 -4.29 27.86
N ILE A 228 -36.81 -5.03 27.14
CA ILE A 228 -37.15 -6.38 26.67
C ILE A 228 -36.47 -7.50 27.44
N ASN A 229 -35.53 -7.18 28.34
CA ASN A 229 -34.69 -8.15 29.07
C ASN A 229 -34.19 -9.29 28.15
N PRO A 230 -33.31 -8.97 27.19
CA PRO A 230 -33.07 -9.79 26.01
C PRO A 230 -32.49 -11.17 26.35
N ASP A 231 -32.94 -12.18 25.60
CA ASP A 231 -32.34 -13.52 25.63
C ASP A 231 -30.94 -13.53 25.00
N ILE A 232 -30.30 -14.71 24.93
CA ILE A 232 -28.93 -14.86 24.42
C ILE A 232 -28.81 -14.44 22.95
N GLN A 233 -29.80 -14.78 22.10
CA GLN A 233 -29.79 -14.41 20.69
C GLN A 233 -30.03 -12.91 20.52
N GLN A 234 -31.00 -12.34 21.24
CA GLN A 234 -31.29 -10.91 21.20
C GLN A 234 -30.13 -10.06 21.72
N LYS A 235 -29.40 -10.53 22.75
CA LYS A 235 -28.15 -9.89 23.21
C LYS A 235 -27.06 -9.90 22.14
N ALA A 236 -26.93 -10.99 21.38
CA ALA A 236 -26.00 -11.04 20.27
C ALA A 236 -26.38 -10.02 19.18
N ILE A 237 -27.67 -9.88 18.86
CA ILE A 237 -28.19 -8.89 17.90
C ILE A 237 -27.89 -7.46 18.35
N LEU A 238 -28.22 -7.09 19.59
CA LEU A 238 -27.94 -5.76 20.13
C LEU A 238 -26.44 -5.44 20.14
N LYS A 239 -25.61 -6.44 20.40
CA LYS A 239 -24.15 -6.33 20.30
C LYS A 239 -23.72 -6.08 18.85
N THR A 240 -24.34 -6.74 17.87
CA THR A 240 -24.09 -6.52 16.43
C THR A 240 -24.52 -5.12 15.97
N ILE A 241 -25.64 -4.59 16.47
CA ILE A 241 -26.06 -3.21 16.21
C ILE A 241 -25.04 -2.20 16.76
N SER A 242 -24.62 -2.38 18.02
CA SER A 242 -23.55 -1.55 18.61
C SER A 242 -22.26 -1.66 17.79
N TRP A 243 -21.95 -2.87 17.34
CA TRP A 243 -20.75 -3.16 16.56
C TRP A 243 -20.74 -2.44 15.20
N LEU A 244 -21.88 -2.43 14.50
CA LEU A 244 -22.01 -1.73 13.23
C LEU A 244 -21.82 -0.22 13.40
N ALA A 245 -22.31 0.38 14.48
CA ALA A 245 -22.03 1.80 14.73
C ALA A 245 -20.59 2.06 15.14
N ASP A 246 -19.94 1.17 15.87
CA ASP A 246 -18.51 1.30 16.12
C ASP A 246 -17.64 1.14 14.84
N SER A 247 -18.22 0.79 13.68
CA SER A 247 -17.46 0.44 12.47
C SER A 247 -16.95 1.63 11.66
N HIS A 248 -17.60 2.80 11.75
CA HIS A 248 -17.19 4.04 11.09
C HIS A 248 -16.58 4.99 12.12
N TYR A 249 -15.34 5.40 11.90
CA TYR A 249 -14.70 6.37 12.77
C TYR A 249 -13.59 7.13 12.06
N GLU A 250 -13.35 8.36 12.51
CA GLU A 250 -12.18 9.13 12.13
C GLU A 250 -11.16 9.09 13.26
N ILE A 251 -9.89 8.99 12.91
CA ILE A 251 -8.78 9.17 13.83
C ILE A 251 -7.83 10.23 13.32
N SER A 252 -7.21 10.96 14.25
CA SER A 252 -6.20 11.96 13.93
C SER A 252 -4.98 11.84 14.83
N PHE A 253 -3.80 12.04 14.26
CA PHE A 253 -2.54 12.16 14.98
C PHE A 253 -2.12 13.61 15.11
N SER A 254 -1.34 13.93 16.15
CA SER A 254 -0.75 15.26 16.29
C SER A 254 0.22 15.57 15.14
N PHE A 255 0.19 16.81 14.64
CA PHE A 255 1.12 17.30 13.61
C PHE A 255 2.60 17.24 14.04
N ASP A 256 2.86 17.22 15.35
CA ASP A 256 4.20 17.18 15.92
C ASP A 256 4.75 15.74 16.07
N THR A 257 4.15 14.76 15.38
CA THR A 257 4.57 13.35 15.43
C THR A 257 5.24 12.92 14.13
N SER A 258 6.29 12.11 14.25
CA SER A 258 6.86 11.40 13.10
C SER A 258 5.92 10.27 12.68
N ILE A 259 5.87 9.94 11.38
CA ILE A 259 5.12 8.78 10.89
C ILE A 259 5.53 7.48 11.61
N SER A 260 6.81 7.33 11.96
CA SER A 260 7.32 6.16 12.67
C SER A 260 6.79 6.02 14.11
N ASP A 261 6.24 7.10 14.67
CA ASP A 261 5.73 7.16 16.05
C ASP A 261 4.22 6.93 16.12
N ARG A 262 3.52 6.94 14.97
CA ARG A 262 2.07 6.81 14.87
C ARG A 262 1.63 5.35 14.91
N VAL A 263 0.57 5.11 15.67
CA VAL A 263 -0.01 3.77 15.86
C VAL A 263 -1.51 3.85 15.76
N ILE A 264 -2.06 3.07 14.83
CA ILE A 264 -3.50 2.81 14.76
C ILE A 264 -3.74 1.55 15.59
N PHE A 265 -4.14 1.78 16.84
CA PHE A 265 -4.48 0.74 17.78
C PHE A 265 -5.98 0.42 17.71
N PRO A 266 -6.41 -0.82 18.00
CA PRO A 266 -7.83 -1.14 18.17
C PRO A 266 -8.63 -0.17 19.06
N ILE A 267 -9.61 0.51 18.47
CA ILE A 267 -10.52 1.41 19.20
C ILE A 267 -12.01 1.05 19.04
N ALA A 268 -12.34 0.21 18.07
CA ALA A 268 -13.71 -0.27 17.82
C ALA A 268 -13.92 -1.71 18.31
N ALA A 269 -15.18 -2.07 18.58
CA ALA A 269 -15.55 -3.45 18.96
C ALA A 269 -15.18 -4.49 17.87
N ALA A 270 -15.14 -4.07 16.60
CA ALA A 270 -14.79 -4.92 15.45
C ALA A 270 -13.40 -5.53 15.49
N GLU A 271 -12.49 -4.77 16.09
CA GLU A 271 -11.05 -4.95 16.03
C GLU A 271 -10.51 -5.12 17.44
N SER A 272 -11.37 -5.40 18.43
CA SER A 272 -10.99 -5.49 19.85
C SER A 272 -9.85 -6.49 20.12
N ASN A 273 -9.64 -7.45 19.22
CA ASN A 273 -8.58 -8.45 19.28
C ASN A 273 -7.52 -8.27 18.17
N GLY A 274 -7.66 -7.27 17.30
CA GLY A 274 -6.60 -6.87 16.40
C GLY A 274 -7.02 -6.24 15.08
N ILE A 275 -6.05 -5.54 14.50
CA ILE A 275 -6.04 -5.02 13.13
C ILE A 275 -4.99 -5.83 12.35
N GLU A 276 -5.40 -6.48 11.26
CA GLU A 276 -4.54 -7.41 10.52
C GLU A 276 -4.35 -7.02 9.05
N ASP A 277 -3.12 -7.19 8.57
CA ASP A 277 -2.74 -7.25 7.15
C ASP A 277 -3.25 -6.09 6.29
N ALA A 278 -2.95 -4.86 6.71
CA ALA A 278 -3.30 -3.66 5.94
C ALA A 278 -2.55 -3.62 4.60
N ARG A 279 -3.31 -3.40 3.51
CA ARG A 279 -2.79 -3.34 2.14
C ARG A 279 -2.98 -1.94 1.58
N PHE A 280 -1.96 -1.11 1.67
CA PHE A 280 -2.02 0.27 1.21
C PHE A 280 -1.87 0.38 -0.30
N VAL A 281 -2.57 1.35 -0.89
CA VAL A 281 -2.46 1.73 -2.29
C VAL A 281 -2.56 3.24 -2.45
N LYS A 282 -1.69 3.81 -3.29
CA LYS A 282 -1.81 5.17 -3.79
C LYS A 282 -2.82 5.15 -4.94
N PHE A 283 -4.00 5.71 -4.71
CA PHE A 283 -5.11 5.73 -5.66
C PHE A 283 -5.19 7.07 -6.36
N THR A 284 -5.22 7.04 -7.69
CA THR A 284 -5.36 8.23 -8.54
C THR A 284 -6.78 8.28 -9.10
N ASN A 285 -7.51 9.34 -8.75
CA ASN A 285 -8.85 9.59 -9.28
C ASN A 285 -8.79 10.09 -10.73
N ASP A 286 -9.93 10.06 -11.42
CA ASP A 286 -10.05 10.49 -12.82
C ASP A 286 -9.72 12.00 -13.01
N ASP A 287 -9.84 12.79 -11.94
CA ASP A 287 -9.47 14.22 -11.90
C ASP A 287 -7.98 14.47 -11.58
N GLY A 288 -7.19 13.40 -11.39
CA GLY A 288 -5.78 13.45 -11.03
C GLY A 288 -5.51 13.61 -9.53
N ASN A 289 -6.54 13.77 -8.69
CA ASN A 289 -6.35 13.85 -7.24
C ASN A 289 -5.94 12.49 -6.67
N VAL A 290 -4.93 12.51 -5.80
CA VAL A 290 -4.40 11.30 -5.17
C VAL A 290 -4.95 11.15 -3.75
N LYS A 291 -5.38 9.93 -3.43
CA LYS A 291 -5.71 9.48 -2.08
C LYS A 291 -4.95 8.19 -1.78
N TYR A 292 -4.83 7.85 -0.50
CA TYR A 292 -4.29 6.58 -0.05
C TYR A 292 -5.41 5.76 0.57
N TYR A 293 -5.59 4.55 0.07
CA TYR A 293 -6.53 3.60 0.62
C TYR A 293 -5.78 2.43 1.24
N ALA A 294 -6.35 1.81 2.27
CA ALA A 294 -5.90 0.49 2.69
C ALA A 294 -7.05 -0.39 3.15
N THR A 295 -7.11 -1.61 2.63
CA THR A 295 -8.02 -2.62 3.16
C THR A 295 -7.32 -3.42 4.24
N TYR A 296 -8.00 -3.73 5.34
CA TYR A 296 -7.48 -4.55 6.42
C TYR A 296 -8.57 -5.45 7.01
N THR A 297 -8.18 -6.42 7.84
CA THR A 297 -9.09 -7.30 8.56
C THR A 297 -9.18 -6.89 10.02
N ALA A 298 -10.35 -6.45 10.47
CA ALA A 298 -10.66 -6.23 11.89
C ALA A 298 -11.09 -7.55 12.53
N TYR A 299 -10.50 -7.90 13.68
CA TYR A 299 -10.81 -9.14 14.40
C TYR A 299 -11.24 -8.85 15.85
N ASN A 300 -12.35 -9.44 16.28
CA ASN A 300 -12.90 -9.25 17.64
C ASN A 300 -12.74 -10.46 18.55
N GLY A 301 -12.00 -11.49 18.13
CA GLY A 301 -11.84 -12.76 18.87
C GLY A 301 -12.74 -13.89 18.36
N PHE A 302 -13.83 -13.56 17.66
CA PHE A 302 -14.82 -14.53 17.19
C PHE A 302 -15.10 -14.42 15.69
N THR A 303 -15.25 -13.20 15.19
CA THR A 303 -15.56 -12.89 13.79
C THR A 303 -14.55 -11.91 13.23
N ILE A 304 -14.43 -11.91 11.90
CA ILE A 304 -13.67 -10.91 11.16
C ILE A 304 -14.61 -9.94 10.44
N MET A 305 -14.17 -8.71 10.26
CA MET A 305 -14.84 -7.71 9.44
C MET A 305 -13.80 -6.98 8.59
N PRO A 306 -13.91 -7.04 7.27
CA PRO A 306 -13.03 -6.24 6.43
C PRO A 306 -13.39 -4.76 6.50
N LYS A 307 -12.36 -3.92 6.52
CA LYS A 307 -12.49 -2.47 6.61
C LYS A 307 -11.56 -1.78 5.64
N LEU A 308 -11.94 -0.57 5.26
CA LEU A 308 -11.20 0.37 4.42
C LEU A 308 -10.71 1.55 5.27
N ILE A 309 -9.46 1.91 5.08
CA ILE A 309 -8.83 3.12 5.56
C ILE A 309 -8.73 4.07 4.36
N GLU A 310 -9.09 5.33 4.54
CA GLU A 310 -8.83 6.44 3.60
C GLU A 310 -7.95 7.49 4.30
N THR A 311 -6.91 7.98 3.63
CA THR A 311 -6.12 9.14 4.05
C THR A 311 -5.53 9.89 2.87
N VAL A 312 -5.16 11.15 3.05
CA VAL A 312 -4.40 11.96 2.07
C VAL A 312 -3.01 12.34 2.58
N ASP A 313 -2.78 12.26 3.89
CA ASP A 313 -1.63 12.87 4.57
C ASP A 313 -1.00 11.99 5.66
N PHE A 314 -1.59 10.83 5.96
CA PHE A 314 -1.20 9.94 7.07
C PHE A 314 -1.27 10.60 8.46
N TYR A 315 -1.93 11.74 8.61
CA TYR A 315 -2.28 12.36 9.89
C TYR A 315 -3.73 12.08 10.24
N LYS A 316 -4.63 12.21 9.27
CA LYS A 316 -6.05 11.93 9.42
C LYS A 316 -6.41 10.68 8.66
N PHE A 317 -7.14 9.79 9.31
CA PHE A 317 -7.61 8.56 8.68
C PHE A 317 -9.11 8.44 8.90
N ASN A 318 -9.83 8.17 7.82
CA ASN A 318 -11.22 7.78 7.87
C ASN A 318 -11.31 6.26 7.72
N ILE A 319 -11.96 5.58 8.66
CA ILE A 319 -12.11 4.14 8.69
C ILE A 319 -13.58 3.80 8.47
N MET A 320 -13.84 2.91 7.51
CA MET A 320 -15.18 2.47 7.15
C MET A 320 -15.23 0.96 6.89
N PRO A 321 -16.35 0.26 7.17
CA PRO A 321 -16.56 -1.12 6.77
C PRO A 321 -16.68 -1.24 5.25
N ILE A 322 -16.17 -2.36 4.73
CA ILE A 322 -16.40 -2.77 3.34
C ILE A 322 -17.62 -3.69 3.33
N ASN A 323 -18.54 -3.45 2.41
CA ASN A 323 -19.84 -4.11 2.43
C ASN A 323 -20.12 -4.90 1.16
N GLY A 324 -21.18 -5.73 1.24
CA GLY A 324 -21.62 -6.62 0.17
C GLY A 324 -21.31 -8.10 0.44
N GLU A 325 -22.01 -8.97 -0.27
CA GLU A 325 -21.99 -10.43 -0.06
C GLU A 325 -20.58 -11.02 -0.26
N ASN A 326 -19.80 -10.44 -1.16
CA ASN A 326 -18.44 -10.87 -1.48
C ASN A 326 -17.35 -10.05 -0.77
N ALA A 327 -17.71 -9.19 0.19
CA ALA A 327 -16.78 -8.44 1.03
C ALA A 327 -16.66 -8.99 2.46
N GLN A 328 -16.91 -10.28 2.65
CA GLN A 328 -16.93 -10.91 3.99
C GLN A 328 -15.59 -11.53 4.41
N ASN A 329 -14.67 -11.73 3.47
CA ASN A 329 -13.42 -12.45 3.71
C ASN A 329 -12.19 -11.52 3.70
N LYS A 330 -11.02 -12.05 4.04
CA LYS A 330 -9.74 -11.34 4.09
C LYS A 330 -9.05 -11.29 2.73
N GLY A 331 -7.97 -10.51 2.65
CA GLY A 331 -7.10 -10.51 1.47
C GLY A 331 -7.55 -9.58 0.35
N MET A 332 -8.45 -8.65 0.61
CA MET A 332 -8.86 -7.66 -0.39
C MET A 332 -7.70 -6.72 -0.75
N ALA A 333 -7.60 -6.31 -2.01
CA ALA A 333 -6.62 -5.31 -2.45
C ALA A 333 -7.16 -4.49 -3.60
N LEU A 334 -7.27 -3.17 -3.39
CA LEU A 334 -7.83 -2.23 -4.35
C LEU A 334 -6.83 -1.90 -5.46
N PHE A 335 -7.29 -1.77 -6.70
CA PHE A 335 -6.46 -1.27 -7.81
C PHE A 335 -6.14 0.23 -7.63
N PRO A 336 -5.01 0.74 -8.15
CA PRO A 336 -4.55 2.10 -7.90
C PRO A 336 -5.29 3.19 -8.71
N ARG A 337 -6.28 2.83 -9.51
CA ARG A 337 -7.20 3.74 -10.20
C ARG A 337 -8.45 2.98 -10.64
N LYS A 338 -9.46 3.71 -11.10
CA LYS A 338 -10.61 3.11 -11.76
C LYS A 338 -10.22 2.48 -13.10
N ILE A 339 -10.96 1.44 -13.47
CA ILE A 339 -10.82 0.70 -14.74
C ILE A 339 -12.18 0.74 -15.42
N ASN A 340 -12.23 1.34 -16.61
CA ASN A 340 -13.48 1.55 -17.36
C ASN A 340 -14.57 2.26 -16.51
N GLY A 341 -14.17 3.25 -15.71
CA GLY A 341 -15.06 4.06 -14.86
C GLY A 341 -15.47 3.42 -13.52
N LYS A 342 -15.03 2.19 -13.23
CA LYS A 342 -15.36 1.47 -11.99
C LYS A 342 -14.15 1.26 -11.08
N TYR A 343 -14.38 1.23 -9.77
CA TYR A 343 -13.40 0.68 -8.84
C TYR A 343 -13.22 -0.81 -9.12
N ALA A 344 -12.00 -1.31 -8.94
CA ALA A 344 -11.66 -2.72 -9.07
C ALA A 344 -10.91 -3.20 -7.81
N MET A 345 -11.18 -4.43 -7.39
CA MET A 345 -10.56 -5.01 -6.20
C MET A 345 -10.28 -6.49 -6.41
N LEU A 346 -9.07 -6.93 -6.05
CA LEU A 346 -8.76 -8.35 -5.91
C LEU A 346 -9.18 -8.85 -4.53
N ALA A 347 -9.63 -10.10 -4.44
CA ALA A 347 -10.03 -10.71 -3.18
C ALA A 347 -9.84 -12.24 -3.20
N ARG A 348 -9.96 -12.86 -2.01
CA ARG A 348 -9.99 -14.31 -1.87
C ARG A 348 -11.21 -14.73 -1.06
N LEU A 349 -12.24 -15.20 -1.75
CA LEU A 349 -13.58 -15.34 -1.18
C LEU A 349 -13.82 -16.72 -0.56
N ASP A 350 -13.33 -17.77 -1.23
CA ASP A 350 -13.51 -19.17 -0.84
C ASP A 350 -12.33 -19.74 -0.02
N GLY A 351 -11.35 -18.89 0.30
CA GLY A 351 -10.12 -19.28 0.99
C GLY A 351 -9.04 -19.91 0.10
N ILE A 352 -9.33 -20.18 -1.18
CA ILE A 352 -8.46 -20.96 -2.08
C ILE A 352 -8.05 -20.16 -3.31
N ASN A 353 -8.99 -19.45 -3.95
CA ASN A 353 -8.84 -18.87 -5.29
C ASN A 353 -8.80 -17.34 -5.26
N ASN A 354 -8.19 -16.72 -6.28
CA ASN A 354 -8.28 -15.27 -6.47
C ASN A 354 -9.49 -14.88 -7.32
N TYR A 355 -10.15 -13.83 -6.87
CA TYR A 355 -11.30 -13.20 -7.51
C TYR A 355 -10.99 -11.73 -7.79
N ILE A 356 -11.68 -11.18 -8.79
CA ILE A 356 -11.77 -9.74 -9.03
C ILE A 356 -13.23 -9.30 -8.91
N MET A 357 -13.43 -8.12 -8.36
CA MET A 357 -14.73 -7.47 -8.22
C MET A 357 -14.66 -6.07 -8.82
N PHE A 358 -15.81 -5.58 -9.31
CA PHE A 358 -15.95 -4.21 -9.81
C PHE A 358 -17.13 -3.52 -9.12
N SER A 359 -16.98 -2.23 -8.84
CA SER A 359 -18.06 -1.45 -8.24
C SER A 359 -18.02 0.02 -8.65
N ASP A 360 -19.20 0.65 -8.65
CA ASP A 360 -19.35 2.10 -8.78
C ASP A 360 -19.14 2.81 -7.42
N ASP A 361 -19.24 2.06 -6.32
CA ASP A 361 -19.02 2.53 -4.95
C ASP A 361 -17.90 1.73 -4.28
N ILE A 362 -16.89 2.43 -3.77
CA ILE A 362 -15.72 1.84 -3.11
C ILE A 362 -16.09 1.03 -1.85
N ASN A 363 -17.26 1.28 -1.27
CA ASN A 363 -17.73 0.65 -0.05
C ASN A 363 -18.68 -0.52 -0.26
N LEU A 364 -19.07 -0.83 -1.50
CA LEU A 364 -20.08 -1.83 -1.80
C LEU A 364 -19.61 -2.80 -2.90
N TRP A 365 -19.54 -4.09 -2.60
CA TRP A 365 -19.00 -5.11 -3.51
C TRP A 365 -19.89 -6.36 -3.58
N HIS A 366 -20.55 -6.53 -4.74
CA HIS A 366 -21.50 -7.63 -4.95
C HIS A 366 -20.92 -8.71 -5.85
N ASP A 367 -20.66 -8.42 -7.11
CA ASP A 367 -20.27 -9.45 -8.09
C ASP A 367 -18.78 -9.77 -8.01
N ALA A 368 -18.45 -11.05 -8.13
CA ALA A 368 -17.08 -11.53 -8.14
C ALA A 368 -16.82 -12.50 -9.29
N ILE A 369 -15.70 -12.30 -9.98
CA ILE A 369 -15.24 -13.14 -11.08
C ILE A 369 -13.98 -13.86 -10.60
N ARG A 370 -13.97 -15.19 -10.62
CA ARG A 370 -12.76 -15.95 -10.32
C ARG A 370 -11.77 -15.79 -11.47
N ILE A 371 -10.55 -15.35 -11.16
CA ILE A 371 -9.50 -15.10 -12.17
C ILE A 371 -8.34 -16.08 -12.07
N GLN A 372 -8.14 -16.72 -10.92
CA GLN A 372 -7.00 -17.61 -10.71
C GLN A 372 -7.35 -18.72 -9.72
N GLU A 373 -6.87 -19.93 -10.01
CA GLU A 373 -6.91 -21.09 -9.12
C GLU A 373 -5.50 -21.70 -8.94
N PRO A 374 -5.26 -22.52 -7.91
CA PRO A 374 -4.02 -23.29 -7.79
C PRO A 374 -3.76 -24.17 -9.02
N GLY A 375 -2.66 -23.90 -9.74
CA GLY A 375 -2.24 -24.63 -10.93
C GLY A 375 -0.87 -25.31 -10.80
N PHE A 376 -0.07 -24.95 -9.80
CA PHE A 376 1.29 -25.48 -9.61
C PHE A 376 1.51 -26.15 -8.25
N PRO A 377 2.46 -27.11 -8.12
CA PRO A 377 2.65 -27.86 -6.88
C PRO A 377 2.94 -27.02 -5.62
N TRP A 378 3.56 -25.85 -5.79
CA TRP A 378 3.89 -24.94 -4.67
C TRP A 378 2.68 -24.14 -4.17
N GLU A 379 1.51 -24.31 -4.77
CA GLU A 379 0.30 -23.54 -4.46
C GLU A 379 -0.98 -24.39 -4.33
N PHE A 380 -0.90 -25.71 -4.46
CA PHE A 380 -2.05 -26.63 -4.44
C PHE A 380 -2.97 -26.55 -3.21
N ILE A 381 -2.50 -26.01 -2.07
CA ILE A 381 -3.37 -25.82 -0.90
C ILE A 381 -4.27 -24.60 -1.10
N GLN A 382 -3.70 -23.46 -1.54
CA GLN A 382 -4.41 -22.20 -1.78
C GLN A 382 -3.47 -21.18 -2.41
N ILE A 383 -4.08 -20.17 -3.02
CA ILE A 383 -3.43 -18.94 -3.51
C ILE A 383 -4.12 -17.70 -2.94
N GLY A 384 -3.45 -16.56 -3.05
CA GLY A 384 -4.06 -15.27 -2.75
C GLY A 384 -3.22 -14.13 -3.31
N ASN A 385 -3.82 -12.96 -3.54
CA ASN A 385 -3.08 -11.73 -3.73
C ASN A 385 -2.45 -11.27 -2.40
N CYS A 386 -1.25 -10.69 -2.48
CA CYS A 386 -0.54 -10.15 -1.34
C CYS A 386 -1.00 -8.72 -1.04
N GLY A 387 -0.88 -7.82 -2.01
CA GLY A 387 -1.28 -6.42 -1.92
C GLY A 387 -1.91 -5.94 -3.20
N SER A 388 -2.00 -4.61 -3.36
CA SER A 388 -2.59 -3.98 -4.53
C SER A 388 -1.80 -4.25 -5.80
N PRO A 389 -2.48 -4.44 -6.95
CA PRO A 389 -1.82 -4.53 -8.24
C PRO A 389 -1.00 -3.28 -8.56
N ILE A 390 0.14 -3.46 -9.21
CA ILE A 390 1.04 -2.39 -9.63
C ILE A 390 0.86 -2.19 -11.13
N GLU A 391 0.55 -0.96 -11.55
CA GLU A 391 0.40 -0.63 -12.97
C GLU A 391 1.75 -0.66 -13.68
N THR A 392 1.80 -1.32 -14.85
CA THR A 392 2.95 -1.31 -15.76
C THR A 392 2.45 -1.12 -17.19
N GLU A 393 3.34 -0.77 -18.12
CA GLU A 393 2.99 -0.65 -19.54
C GLU A 393 2.47 -1.96 -20.16
N TYR A 394 2.77 -3.10 -19.54
CA TYR A 394 2.40 -4.44 -20.03
C TYR A 394 1.14 -5.01 -19.36
N GLY A 395 0.62 -4.37 -18.31
CA GLY A 395 -0.48 -4.89 -17.52
C GLY A 395 -0.33 -4.63 -16.02
N TRP A 396 -1.25 -5.22 -15.24
CA TRP A 396 -1.25 -5.13 -13.79
C TRP A 396 -0.38 -6.22 -13.19
N LEU A 397 0.77 -5.86 -12.64
CA LEU A 397 1.64 -6.78 -11.93
C LEU A 397 1.05 -7.06 -10.53
N VAL A 398 0.72 -8.31 -10.26
CA VAL A 398 0.13 -8.76 -9.00
C VAL A 398 1.11 -9.67 -8.29
N ILE A 399 1.53 -9.29 -7.08
CA ILE A 399 2.27 -10.19 -6.20
C ILE A 399 1.27 -11.10 -5.50
N THR A 400 1.51 -12.40 -5.59
CA THR A 400 0.66 -13.43 -5.02
C THR A 400 1.43 -14.22 -3.97
N HIS A 401 0.72 -14.92 -3.09
CA HIS A 401 1.29 -16.04 -2.34
C HIS A 401 0.61 -17.34 -2.75
N GLY A 402 1.35 -18.42 -2.61
CA GLY A 402 0.91 -19.79 -2.80
C GLY A 402 1.34 -20.66 -1.63
N VAL A 403 0.54 -21.66 -1.30
CA VAL A 403 0.79 -22.57 -0.19
C VAL A 403 1.03 -23.98 -0.71
N GLY A 404 2.25 -24.46 -0.50
CA GLY A 404 2.72 -25.76 -0.98
C GLY A 404 2.74 -26.83 0.10
N THR A 405 3.56 -27.86 -0.14
CA THR A 405 3.79 -28.95 0.82
C THR A 405 4.25 -28.41 2.18
N MET A 406 3.87 -29.10 3.26
CA MET A 406 4.18 -28.70 4.64
C MET A 406 3.69 -27.29 5.01
N ARG A 407 2.64 -26.79 4.33
CA ARG A 407 2.14 -25.41 4.46
C ARG A 407 3.23 -24.36 4.23
N LYS A 408 4.19 -24.62 3.33
CA LYS A 408 5.20 -23.63 2.94
C LYS A 408 4.54 -22.49 2.17
N TYR A 409 4.50 -21.29 2.75
CA TYR A 409 4.03 -20.08 2.07
C TYR A 409 5.18 -19.47 1.28
N SER A 410 4.96 -19.28 -0.02
CA SER A 410 5.92 -18.65 -0.92
C SER A 410 5.22 -17.54 -1.71
N LEU A 411 5.98 -16.53 -2.13
CA LEU A 411 5.49 -15.46 -3.01
C LEU A 411 5.70 -15.84 -4.47
N GLY A 412 4.76 -15.44 -5.32
CA GLY A 412 4.85 -15.50 -6.78
C GLY A 412 4.40 -14.17 -7.40
N ALA A 413 4.22 -14.19 -8.71
CA ALA A 413 3.72 -13.05 -9.45
C ALA A 413 2.80 -13.50 -10.59
N ALA A 414 1.82 -12.64 -10.89
CA ALA A 414 0.94 -12.73 -12.05
C ALA A 414 0.86 -11.38 -12.75
N LEU A 415 0.46 -11.40 -14.02
CA LEU A 415 0.23 -10.22 -14.83
C LEU A 415 -1.21 -10.31 -15.35
N LEU A 416 -2.02 -9.29 -15.08
CA LEU A 416 -3.38 -9.15 -15.60
C LEU A 416 -3.39 -8.15 -16.76
N ASP A 417 -4.28 -8.32 -17.74
CA ASP A 417 -4.41 -7.37 -18.85
C ASP A 417 -4.78 -5.96 -18.35
N LEU A 418 -4.16 -4.93 -18.95
CA LEU A 418 -4.29 -3.55 -18.49
C LEU A 418 -5.72 -3.00 -18.63
N ASN A 419 -6.43 -3.39 -19.70
CA ASN A 419 -7.76 -2.89 -20.04
C ASN A 419 -8.87 -3.81 -19.51
N ASP A 420 -8.59 -5.11 -19.44
CA ASP A 420 -9.50 -6.14 -18.94
C ASP A 420 -8.81 -7.02 -17.88
N PRO A 421 -8.71 -6.54 -16.62
CA PRO A 421 -7.98 -7.24 -15.55
C PRO A 421 -8.66 -8.55 -15.11
N THR A 422 -9.79 -8.94 -15.72
CA THR A 422 -10.34 -10.29 -15.56
C THR A 422 -9.48 -11.36 -16.25
N LYS A 423 -8.60 -10.95 -17.19
CA LYS A 423 -7.71 -11.85 -17.93
C LYS A 423 -6.33 -11.90 -17.29
N VAL A 424 -5.96 -13.08 -16.80
CA VAL A 424 -4.57 -13.39 -16.41
C VAL A 424 -3.77 -13.67 -17.69
N ILE A 425 -2.89 -12.74 -18.07
CA ILE A 425 -2.03 -12.85 -19.26
C ILE A 425 -0.65 -13.46 -18.94
N GLY A 426 -0.26 -13.50 -17.67
CA GLY A 426 1.01 -14.05 -17.24
C GLY A 426 0.98 -14.57 -15.80
N ARG A 427 1.73 -15.63 -15.52
CA ARG A 427 1.93 -16.13 -14.14
C ARG A 427 3.20 -16.95 -14.04
N LEU A 428 3.91 -16.83 -12.92
CA LEU A 428 5.05 -17.69 -12.64
C LEU A 428 4.60 -19.12 -12.29
N ASN A 429 5.27 -20.11 -12.88
CA ASN A 429 5.08 -21.52 -12.58
C ASN A 429 5.91 -22.02 -11.37
N GLU A 430 6.87 -21.22 -10.93
CA GLU A 430 7.72 -21.45 -9.76
C GLU A 430 7.64 -20.23 -8.83
N PRO A 431 7.87 -20.39 -7.52
CA PRO A 431 7.92 -19.27 -6.60
C PRO A 431 8.92 -18.19 -7.03
N LEU A 432 8.53 -16.93 -6.83
CA LEU A 432 9.45 -15.80 -6.89
C LEU A 432 10.34 -15.77 -5.64
N LEU A 433 9.74 -15.96 -4.46
CA LEU A 433 10.42 -15.96 -3.17
C LEU A 433 9.87 -17.10 -2.31
N SER A 434 10.76 -17.93 -1.77
CA SER A 434 10.43 -18.96 -0.78
C SER A 434 11.29 -18.77 0.46
N PRO A 435 10.82 -19.14 1.67
CA PRO A 435 11.62 -19.06 2.88
C PRO A 435 12.89 -19.90 2.75
N ASN A 436 14.02 -19.32 3.15
CA ASN A 436 15.30 -20.01 3.30
C ASN A 436 15.49 -20.53 4.75
N GLU A 437 16.67 -21.06 5.07
CA GLU A 437 16.98 -21.60 6.40
C GLU A 437 16.89 -20.56 7.53
N GLU A 438 17.21 -19.29 7.27
CA GLU A 438 17.10 -18.21 8.27
C GLU A 438 15.66 -17.70 8.43
N GLU A 439 14.84 -17.84 7.38
CA GLU A 439 13.50 -17.25 7.30
C GLU A 439 12.40 -18.21 7.74
N ARG A 440 12.69 -19.50 7.79
CA ARG A 440 11.69 -20.57 8.05
C ARG A 440 11.38 -20.80 9.53
N GLU A 441 12.13 -20.18 10.44
CA GLU A 441 11.96 -20.34 11.89
C GLU A 441 11.22 -19.13 12.48
N GLY A 442 10.16 -19.37 13.25
CA GLY A 442 9.37 -18.33 13.90
C GLY A 442 8.03 -18.82 14.44
N TYR A 443 7.10 -17.90 14.64
CA TYR A 443 5.77 -18.14 15.20
C TYR A 443 4.94 -19.06 14.30
N VAL A 444 4.97 -18.80 12.98
CA VAL A 444 4.44 -19.71 11.95
C VAL A 444 5.58 -20.13 11.03
N PRO A 445 6.16 -21.32 11.22
CA PRO A 445 7.30 -21.76 10.42
C PRO A 445 7.00 -21.86 8.92
N ASN A 446 8.05 -21.72 8.09
CA ASN A 446 8.00 -21.84 6.63
C ASN A 446 7.11 -20.81 5.92
N VAL A 447 7.03 -19.59 6.46
CA VAL A 447 6.23 -18.51 5.86
C VAL A 447 7.09 -17.35 5.39
N VAL A 448 6.93 -16.97 4.11
CA VAL A 448 7.16 -15.59 3.66
C VAL A 448 5.85 -14.99 3.17
N TYR A 449 5.58 -13.74 3.55
CA TYR A 449 4.31 -13.08 3.24
C TYR A 449 4.46 -11.56 3.05
N SER A 450 3.73 -10.96 2.11
CA SER A 450 3.77 -9.51 1.84
C SER A 450 2.35 -8.94 1.78
N CYS A 451 2.20 -7.65 2.09
CA CYS A 451 0.93 -6.93 1.99
C CYS A 451 0.99 -5.74 1.01
N GLY A 452 2.11 -5.48 0.35
CA GLY A 452 2.21 -4.42 -0.64
C GLY A 452 3.63 -4.19 -1.11
N SER A 453 3.81 -4.07 -2.41
CA SER A 453 5.10 -3.89 -3.08
C SER A 453 5.05 -2.64 -3.96
N ILE A 454 6.22 -2.06 -4.26
CA ILE A 454 6.33 -0.89 -5.14
C ILE A 454 7.39 -1.13 -6.21
N ILE A 455 7.39 -0.31 -7.25
CA ILE A 455 8.48 -0.23 -8.22
C ILE A 455 9.36 0.98 -7.90
N SER A 456 10.68 0.77 -7.91
CA SER A 456 11.68 1.82 -7.74
C SER A 456 12.95 1.46 -8.52
N ASN A 457 13.49 2.41 -9.28
CA ASN A 457 14.73 2.25 -10.06
C ASN A 457 14.77 0.96 -10.91
N ASN A 458 13.68 0.66 -11.63
CA ASN A 458 13.51 -0.54 -12.46
C ASN A 458 13.63 -1.88 -11.70
N GLU A 459 13.40 -1.86 -10.38
CA GLU A 459 13.25 -3.05 -9.56
C GLU A 459 11.88 -3.07 -8.88
N LEU A 460 11.35 -4.28 -8.73
CA LEU A 460 10.24 -4.55 -7.82
C LEU A 460 10.80 -4.67 -6.39
N ILE A 461 10.29 -3.83 -5.49
CA ILE A 461 10.63 -3.83 -4.07
C ILE A 461 9.55 -4.57 -3.30
N ILE A 462 9.92 -5.69 -2.71
CA ILE A 462 9.02 -6.60 -2.00
C ILE A 462 9.38 -6.58 -0.52
N PRO A 463 8.73 -5.77 0.33
CA PRO A 463 8.81 -5.97 1.76
C PRO A 463 8.06 -7.27 2.12
N PHE A 464 8.64 -8.11 2.98
CA PHE A 464 8.01 -9.36 3.39
C PHE A 464 8.29 -9.73 4.84
N ALA A 465 7.32 -10.40 5.44
CA ALA A 465 7.37 -11.08 6.72
C ALA A 465 8.10 -12.41 6.62
N MET A 466 8.74 -12.81 7.71
CA MET A 466 9.39 -14.11 7.87
C MET A 466 8.80 -14.79 9.11
N SER A 467 8.18 -15.94 8.88
CA SER A 467 7.61 -16.81 9.90
C SER A 467 6.73 -16.11 10.95
N ASP A 468 5.97 -15.08 10.54
CA ASP A 468 5.08 -14.26 11.36
C ASP A 468 5.74 -13.66 12.63
N THR A 469 7.03 -13.35 12.59
CA THR A 469 7.77 -12.75 13.73
C THR A 469 8.43 -11.42 13.39
N SER A 470 9.08 -11.36 12.23
CA SER A 470 9.91 -10.24 11.80
C SER A 470 9.72 -9.98 10.32
N SER A 471 10.24 -8.85 9.82
CA SER A 471 10.19 -8.50 8.39
C SER A 471 11.55 -8.13 7.82
N THR A 472 11.63 -8.12 6.51
CA THR A 472 12.71 -7.56 5.72
C THR A 472 12.16 -7.10 4.36
N TYR A 473 13.03 -6.86 3.38
CA TYR A 473 12.63 -6.66 2.00
C TYR A 473 13.63 -7.26 1.02
N ALA A 474 13.17 -7.48 -0.21
CA ALA A 474 13.99 -7.91 -1.33
C ALA A 474 13.72 -7.06 -2.57
N CYS A 475 14.69 -7.04 -3.49
CA CYS A 475 14.57 -6.45 -4.81
C CYS A 475 14.57 -7.54 -5.89
N ALA A 476 13.78 -7.34 -6.94
CA ALA A 476 13.79 -8.17 -8.14
C ALA A 476 13.91 -7.29 -9.39
N PRO A 477 14.78 -7.60 -10.37
CA PRO A 477 14.83 -6.84 -11.62
C PRO A 477 13.49 -6.91 -12.35
N LEU A 478 12.88 -5.74 -12.59
CA LEU A 478 11.52 -5.66 -13.10
C LEU A 478 11.41 -6.21 -14.52
N GLU A 479 12.36 -5.87 -15.39
CA GLU A 479 12.41 -6.34 -16.77
C GLU A 479 12.49 -7.87 -16.87
N GLU A 480 13.38 -8.49 -16.08
CA GLU A 480 13.52 -9.96 -16.07
C GLU A 480 12.26 -10.65 -15.55
N LEU A 481 11.60 -10.06 -14.55
CA LEU A 481 10.33 -10.57 -14.03
C LEU A 481 9.23 -10.49 -15.10
N LEU A 482 9.05 -9.33 -15.73
CA LEU A 482 8.04 -9.11 -16.77
C LEU A 482 8.30 -10.01 -17.99
N ALA A 483 9.55 -10.17 -18.40
CA ALA A 483 9.94 -11.06 -19.49
C ALA A 483 9.49 -12.51 -19.25
N ARG A 484 9.49 -12.97 -17.99
CA ARG A 484 8.98 -14.32 -17.64
C ARG A 484 7.46 -14.39 -17.68
N LEU A 485 6.77 -13.32 -17.27
CA LEU A 485 5.31 -13.25 -17.20
C LEU A 485 4.65 -13.11 -18.57
N LEU A 486 5.26 -12.38 -19.51
CA LEU A 486 4.65 -12.07 -20.80
C LEU A 486 4.33 -13.34 -21.63
N PRO A 487 3.16 -13.38 -22.31
CA PRO A 487 2.81 -14.46 -23.24
C PRO A 487 3.83 -14.65 -24.36
N ALA A 488 3.89 -15.86 -24.93
CA ALA A 488 4.77 -16.17 -26.06
C ALA A 488 4.51 -15.28 -27.29
N GLU A 489 3.29 -14.77 -27.46
CA GLU A 489 2.90 -13.87 -28.54
C GLU A 489 3.55 -12.49 -28.38
N PHE A 490 3.63 -11.98 -27.16
CA PHE A 490 4.44 -10.80 -26.84
C PHE A 490 5.93 -11.10 -27.03
N LYS A 491 6.41 -12.30 -26.67
CA LYS A 491 7.80 -12.75 -26.92
C LYS A 491 8.15 -12.94 -28.41
N LYS A 492 7.16 -13.11 -29.29
CA LYS A 492 7.34 -13.28 -30.74
C LYS A 492 7.38 -11.95 -31.52
N GLY A 493 7.10 -10.83 -30.87
CA GLY A 493 7.31 -9.46 -31.39
C GLY A 493 8.23 -8.60 -30.51
N THR A 494 8.63 -9.10 -29.34
CA THR A 494 9.72 -8.57 -28.52
C THR A 494 10.76 -9.65 -28.38
N SER A 495 11.72 -9.68 -29.31
CA SER A 495 12.99 -10.31 -28.97
C SER A 495 13.64 -9.45 -27.87
N LEU A 496 13.35 -9.77 -26.61
CA LEU A 496 14.30 -9.59 -25.50
C LEU A 496 15.46 -10.58 -25.68
N LYS A 497 16.01 -10.64 -26.90
CA LYS A 497 17.42 -10.97 -27.06
C LYS A 497 18.14 -9.85 -26.33
N ALA A 498 19.09 -10.19 -25.47
CA ALA A 498 20.14 -9.25 -25.12
C ALA A 498 20.56 -8.58 -26.43
N ALA A 499 20.22 -7.30 -26.59
CA ALA A 499 20.54 -6.58 -27.80
C ALA A 499 22.05 -6.70 -27.95
N THR A 500 22.49 -7.42 -28.98
CA THR A 500 23.74 -7.04 -29.63
C THR A 500 23.59 -5.55 -29.87
N LYS A 501 24.39 -4.73 -29.17
CA LYS A 501 24.24 -3.27 -29.16
C LYS A 501 24.11 -2.78 -30.59
N ALA A 502 22.89 -2.42 -31.00
CA ALA A 502 22.66 -2.00 -32.37
C ALA A 502 23.49 -0.73 -32.62
N CYS A 503 24.20 -0.72 -33.74
CA CYS A 503 25.10 0.36 -34.12
C CYS A 503 24.35 1.36 -35.00
N VAL A 504 24.07 2.53 -34.45
CA VAL A 504 23.34 3.62 -35.11
C VAL A 504 24.34 4.65 -35.64
N LEU A 505 24.19 5.04 -36.91
CA LEU A 505 24.92 6.16 -37.50
C LEU A 505 24.05 7.42 -37.44
N ILE A 506 24.54 8.47 -36.77
CA ILE A 506 23.93 9.80 -36.78
C ILE A 506 24.62 10.64 -37.85
N VAL A 507 23.87 11.14 -38.83
CA VAL A 507 24.34 12.04 -39.88
C VAL A 507 23.71 13.41 -39.65
N GLU A 508 24.48 14.34 -39.11
CA GLU A 508 23.98 15.62 -38.60
C GLU A 508 25.14 16.63 -38.61
N ASP A 509 24.95 17.82 -39.17
CA ASP A 509 26.00 18.84 -39.28
C ASP A 509 26.15 19.71 -38.02
N GLU A 510 25.09 19.83 -37.21
CA GLU A 510 25.11 20.62 -35.99
C GLU A 510 25.65 19.83 -34.77
N LEU A 511 26.81 20.27 -34.24
CA LEU A 511 27.49 19.64 -33.09
C LEU A 511 26.60 19.48 -31.84
N ILE A 512 25.66 20.40 -31.62
CA ILE A 512 24.75 20.35 -30.47
C ILE A 512 23.76 19.17 -30.64
N ASN A 513 23.14 19.05 -31.80
CA ASN A 513 22.21 17.96 -32.13
C ASN A 513 22.92 16.61 -32.07
N GLN A 514 24.13 16.52 -32.65
CA GLN A 514 24.97 15.32 -32.56
C GLN A 514 25.15 14.85 -31.11
N LYS A 515 25.48 15.77 -30.19
CA LYS A 515 25.69 15.46 -28.77
C LYS A 515 24.41 15.02 -28.06
N ILE A 516 23.30 15.71 -28.31
CA ILE A 516 22.00 15.39 -27.69
C ILE A 516 21.53 14.01 -28.12
N ILE A 517 21.49 13.74 -29.43
CA ILE A 517 21.03 12.46 -29.98
C ILE A 517 21.98 11.34 -29.54
N SER A 518 23.30 11.57 -29.60
CA SER A 518 24.28 10.60 -29.10
C SER A 518 24.09 10.28 -27.63
N ALA A 519 23.80 11.27 -26.78
CA ALA A 519 23.59 11.06 -25.35
C ALA A 519 22.32 10.23 -25.09
N ILE A 520 21.21 10.55 -25.78
CA ILE A 520 19.95 9.80 -25.67
C ILE A 520 20.18 8.32 -26.06
N LEU A 521 20.81 8.09 -27.22
CA LEU A 521 21.01 6.74 -27.74
C LEU A 521 22.02 5.94 -26.92
N LYS A 522 23.15 6.54 -26.51
CA LYS A 522 24.13 5.85 -25.66
C LYS A 522 23.55 5.50 -24.29
N THR A 523 22.71 6.37 -23.72
CA THR A 523 22.01 6.10 -22.45
C THR A 523 21.01 4.94 -22.60
N ALA A 524 20.40 4.81 -23.78
CA ALA A 524 19.52 3.69 -24.12
C ALA A 524 20.27 2.41 -24.55
N GLY A 525 21.61 2.42 -24.54
CA GLY A 525 22.43 1.22 -24.77
C GLY A 525 22.88 0.99 -26.22
N TYR A 526 22.60 1.90 -27.15
CA TYR A 526 23.06 1.80 -28.54
C TYR A 526 24.55 2.12 -28.70
N GLU A 527 25.21 1.49 -29.67
CA GLU A 527 26.49 1.98 -30.18
C GLU A 527 26.21 3.10 -31.19
N VAL A 528 26.99 4.18 -31.12
CA VAL A 528 26.71 5.39 -31.90
C VAL A 528 27.98 5.90 -32.55
N GLU A 529 27.93 6.07 -33.87
CA GLU A 529 28.89 6.86 -34.62
C GLU A 529 28.23 8.10 -35.21
N VAL A 530 29.04 9.11 -35.47
CA VAL A 530 28.58 10.40 -35.96
C VAL A 530 29.31 10.75 -37.25
N ALA A 531 28.56 11.20 -38.25
CA ALA A 531 29.03 11.81 -39.48
C ALA A 531 28.52 13.26 -39.54
N PRO A 532 29.39 14.25 -39.81
CA PRO A 532 28.99 15.65 -39.94
C PRO A 532 28.29 15.97 -41.28
N ASP A 533 28.35 15.09 -42.26
CA ASP A 533 27.68 15.23 -43.56
C ASP A 533 27.49 13.85 -44.22
N GLY A 534 26.76 13.80 -45.32
CA GLY A 534 26.51 12.53 -46.02
C GLY A 534 27.73 11.94 -46.73
N ILE A 535 28.80 12.69 -47.02
CA ILE A 535 30.03 12.14 -47.60
C ILE A 535 30.76 11.30 -46.56
N VAL A 536 30.93 11.84 -45.35
CA VAL A 536 31.53 11.10 -44.23
C VAL A 536 30.68 9.90 -43.86
N ALA A 537 29.34 10.02 -43.91
CA ALA A 537 28.44 8.90 -43.70
C ALA A 537 28.70 7.76 -44.70
N LEU A 538 28.82 8.06 -46.00
CA LEU A 538 29.13 7.04 -47.02
C LEU A 538 30.50 6.39 -46.79
N MET A 539 31.52 7.15 -46.41
CA MET A 539 32.83 6.60 -46.05
C MET A 539 32.74 5.65 -44.84
N GLN A 540 31.92 5.96 -43.85
CA GLN A 540 31.70 5.11 -42.68
C GLN A 540 30.91 3.85 -43.05
N ILE A 541 29.84 3.99 -43.83
CA ILE A 541 29.02 2.86 -44.32
C ILE A 541 29.86 1.87 -45.15
N ALA A 542 30.86 2.35 -45.90
CA ALA A 542 31.77 1.49 -46.65
C ALA A 542 32.72 0.66 -45.75
N ASN A 543 33.01 1.13 -44.53
CA ASN A 543 33.98 0.53 -43.61
C ASN A 543 33.34 -0.27 -42.46
N LYS A 544 32.10 0.07 -42.08
CA LYS A 544 31.41 -0.51 -40.93
C LYS A 544 29.93 -0.76 -41.27
N LYS A 545 29.38 -1.85 -40.72
CA LYS A 545 27.94 -2.12 -40.79
C LYS A 545 27.19 -1.34 -39.72
N PHE A 546 26.08 -0.75 -40.12
CA PHE A 546 25.14 -0.05 -39.23
C PHE A 546 23.77 -0.70 -39.33
N ASP A 547 23.06 -0.71 -38.21
CA ASP A 547 21.71 -1.27 -38.12
C ASP A 547 20.63 -0.22 -38.41
N LEU A 548 20.99 1.07 -38.33
CA LEU A 548 20.10 2.21 -38.58
C LEU A 548 20.90 3.48 -38.89
N ILE A 549 20.37 4.32 -39.77
CA ILE A 549 20.85 5.69 -40.01
C ILE A 549 19.80 6.70 -39.54
N LEU A 550 20.19 7.63 -38.67
CA LEU A 550 19.44 8.85 -38.38
C LEU A 550 20.09 10.00 -39.14
N SER A 551 19.41 10.54 -40.16
CA SER A 551 19.96 11.61 -40.99
C SER A 551 19.16 12.89 -40.83
N ASP A 552 19.82 14.02 -40.58
CA ASP A 552 19.24 15.31 -40.92
C ASP A 552 19.01 15.37 -42.44
N ILE A 553 17.94 16.05 -42.83
CA ILE A 553 17.63 16.33 -44.22
C ILE A 553 18.48 17.49 -44.71
N SER A 554 18.56 18.57 -43.94
CA SER A 554 19.15 19.84 -44.38
C SER A 554 20.60 19.94 -43.95
N MET A 555 21.49 19.26 -44.68
CA MET A 555 22.94 19.31 -44.45
C MET A 555 23.67 19.96 -45.64
N PRO A 556 24.80 20.66 -45.42
CA PRO A 556 25.56 21.27 -46.49
C PRO A 556 26.28 20.23 -47.37
N HIS A 557 26.43 20.54 -48.66
CA HIS A 557 27.10 19.75 -49.70
C HIS A 557 26.41 18.44 -50.12
N PHE A 558 26.08 17.57 -49.17
CA PHE A 558 25.48 16.27 -49.43
C PHE A 558 24.38 15.99 -48.41
N ASP A 559 23.15 16.23 -48.83
CA ASP A 559 21.97 16.29 -47.98
C ASP A 559 21.39 14.89 -47.67
N GLY A 560 20.41 14.81 -46.76
CA GLY A 560 19.81 13.54 -46.36
C GLY A 560 19.07 12.83 -47.51
N TYR A 561 18.50 13.57 -48.46
CA TYR A 561 17.82 12.99 -49.61
C TYR A 561 18.81 12.35 -50.57
N GLN A 562 19.94 13.01 -50.84
CA GLN A 562 21.02 12.50 -51.68
C GLN A 562 21.66 11.24 -51.05
N LEU A 563 21.78 11.20 -49.72
CA LEU A 563 22.23 10.02 -48.99
C LEU A 563 21.29 8.83 -49.16
N LEU A 564 19.98 9.05 -49.00
CA LEU A 564 18.98 7.99 -49.19
C LEU A 564 18.93 7.51 -50.64
N GLU A 565 19.01 8.42 -51.62
CA GLU A 565 19.06 8.08 -53.04
C GLU A 565 20.26 7.16 -53.34
N TYR A 566 21.45 7.52 -52.86
CA TYR A 566 22.65 6.70 -53.02
C TYR A 566 22.51 5.32 -52.35
N ILE A 567 21.98 5.25 -51.12
CA ILE A 567 21.73 3.99 -50.40
C ILE A 567 20.82 3.06 -51.21
N ASN A 568 19.76 3.62 -51.79
CA ASN A 568 18.80 2.85 -52.59
C ASN A 568 19.37 2.39 -53.93
N GLU A 569 20.04 3.27 -54.69
CA GLU A 569 20.64 2.93 -55.98
C GLU A 569 21.69 1.82 -55.87
N ASN A 570 22.44 1.84 -54.76
CA ASN A 570 23.47 0.85 -54.47
C ASN A 570 22.95 -0.37 -53.68
N LYS A 571 21.63 -0.43 -53.41
CA LYS A 571 20.97 -1.54 -52.69
C LYS A 571 21.62 -1.82 -51.32
N ILE A 572 21.98 -0.77 -50.59
CA ILE A 572 22.50 -0.86 -49.24
C ILE A 572 21.32 -1.08 -48.29
N ASP A 573 21.28 -2.26 -47.66
CA ASP A 573 20.19 -2.68 -46.78
C ASP A 573 20.35 -2.12 -45.36
N ILE A 574 20.16 -0.80 -45.21
CA ILE A 574 20.18 -0.11 -43.92
C ILE A 574 18.99 0.86 -43.86
N PRO A 575 18.11 0.75 -42.85
CA PRO A 575 16.96 1.65 -42.72
C PRO A 575 17.41 3.08 -42.40
N VAL A 576 16.81 4.05 -43.10
CA VAL A 576 17.08 5.49 -42.93
C VAL A 576 15.87 6.20 -42.32
N VAL A 577 16.08 6.89 -41.21
CA VAL A 577 15.10 7.75 -40.54
C VAL A 577 15.54 9.19 -40.68
N PHE A 578 14.62 10.06 -41.12
CA PHE A 578 14.91 11.48 -41.26
C PHE A 578 14.64 12.26 -39.98
N LEU A 579 15.51 13.23 -39.70
CA LEU A 579 15.35 14.26 -38.68
C LEU A 579 15.09 15.60 -39.38
N SER A 580 14.10 16.38 -38.95
CA SER A 580 13.82 17.66 -39.61
C SER A 580 13.25 18.74 -38.71
N ALA A 581 13.70 19.98 -38.93
CA ALA A 581 13.24 21.18 -38.25
C ALA A 581 11.94 21.79 -38.84
N GLN A 582 11.61 21.50 -40.09
CA GLN A 582 10.41 22.02 -40.76
C GLN A 582 9.63 20.85 -41.37
N THR A 583 8.51 20.52 -40.74
CA THR A 583 7.56 19.52 -41.27
C THR A 583 6.58 20.23 -42.19
N SER A 584 6.98 20.50 -43.43
CA SER A 584 5.98 20.65 -44.49
C SER A 584 5.46 19.25 -44.84
N MET A 585 4.15 19.12 -45.07
CA MET A 585 3.55 17.84 -45.46
C MET A 585 4.15 17.31 -46.79
N GLU A 586 4.69 18.20 -47.62
CA GLU A 586 5.35 17.85 -48.89
C GLU A 586 6.70 17.16 -48.68
N ASP A 587 7.51 17.61 -47.71
CA ASP A 587 8.84 17.05 -47.43
C ASP A 587 8.77 15.65 -46.79
N GLU A 588 7.78 15.42 -45.91
CA GLU A 588 7.48 14.10 -45.34
C GLU A 588 7.02 13.12 -46.42
N ILE A 589 6.10 13.55 -47.31
CA ILE A 589 5.64 12.74 -48.44
C ILE A 589 6.80 12.40 -49.38
N LYS A 590 7.70 13.36 -49.65
CA LYS A 590 8.88 13.16 -50.49
C LYS A 590 9.82 12.12 -49.88
N GLY A 591 10.16 12.24 -48.60
CA GLY A 591 11.06 11.30 -47.91
C GLY A 591 10.53 9.87 -47.85
N LEU A 592 9.24 9.70 -47.53
CA LEU A 592 8.60 8.38 -47.50
C LEU A 592 8.52 7.74 -48.90
N LYS A 593 8.23 8.52 -49.95
CA LYS A 593 8.26 8.02 -51.34
C LYS A 593 9.65 7.58 -51.80
N MET A 594 10.70 8.21 -51.27
CA MET A 594 12.09 7.83 -51.54
C MET A 594 12.53 6.59 -50.73
N GLY A 595 11.67 6.02 -49.88
CA GLY A 595 11.99 4.80 -49.13
C GLY A 595 12.57 5.03 -47.73
N ALA A 596 12.49 6.25 -47.19
CA ALA A 596 12.76 6.46 -45.76
C ALA A 596 11.75 5.65 -44.93
N VAL A 597 12.22 5.00 -43.87
CA VAL A 597 11.36 4.13 -43.06
C VAL A 597 10.49 4.90 -42.08
N GLU A 598 10.91 6.10 -41.69
CA GLU A 598 10.24 6.93 -40.69
C GLU A 598 10.77 8.37 -40.69
N TYR A 599 10.02 9.28 -40.06
CA TYR A 599 10.37 10.71 -39.96
C TYR A 599 10.18 11.25 -38.54
N ILE A 600 11.20 11.94 -38.00
CA ILE A 600 11.18 12.49 -36.64
C ILE A 600 11.36 14.01 -36.69
N LYS A 601 10.40 14.71 -36.09
CA LYS A 601 10.41 16.16 -36.00
C LYS A 601 11.38 16.65 -34.92
N LYS A 602 12.14 17.69 -35.22
CA LYS A 602 12.94 18.48 -34.26
C LYS A 602 12.05 19.57 -33.64
N PRO A 603 12.16 19.89 -32.33
CA PRO A 603 13.13 19.35 -31.37
C PRO A 603 12.86 17.88 -31.02
N ILE A 604 13.94 17.13 -30.82
CA ILE A 604 13.91 15.67 -30.62
C ILE A 604 13.29 15.36 -29.25
N ASP A 605 12.14 14.69 -29.25
CA ASP A 605 11.56 14.09 -28.04
C ASP A 605 12.22 12.73 -27.77
N ARG A 606 12.73 12.55 -26.54
CA ARG A 606 13.48 11.36 -26.14
C ARG A 606 12.66 10.09 -26.27
N ASP A 607 11.45 10.08 -25.71
CA ASP A 607 10.65 8.88 -25.58
C ASP A 607 10.09 8.47 -26.95
N LEU A 608 9.69 9.47 -27.75
CA LEU A 608 9.26 9.24 -29.14
C LEU A 608 10.39 8.73 -30.04
N LEU A 609 11.61 9.27 -29.89
CA LEU A 609 12.79 8.78 -30.61
C LEU A 609 13.02 7.30 -30.29
N LEU A 610 13.15 6.95 -29.01
CA LEU A 610 13.44 5.58 -28.60
C LEU A 610 12.34 4.60 -29.00
N LEU A 611 11.07 4.99 -28.87
CA LEU A 611 9.93 4.18 -29.31
C LEU A 611 9.99 3.86 -30.81
N ARG A 612 10.27 4.86 -31.65
CA ARG A 612 10.32 4.67 -33.11
C ARG A 612 11.53 3.83 -33.54
N LEU A 613 12.69 4.05 -32.93
CA LEU A 613 13.89 3.28 -33.21
C LEU A 613 13.71 1.81 -32.85
N ASN A 614 13.15 1.53 -31.66
CA ASN A 614 12.84 0.18 -31.23
C ASN A 614 11.86 -0.51 -32.18
N LYS A 615 10.86 0.21 -32.70
CA LYS A 615 9.92 -0.35 -33.69
C LYS A 615 10.60 -0.73 -35.00
N ILE A 616 11.60 0.02 -35.44
CA ILE A 616 12.32 -0.23 -36.70
C ILE A 616 13.32 -1.37 -36.54
N LEU A 617 14.10 -1.37 -35.46
CA LEU A 617 15.15 -2.35 -35.20
C LEU A 617 14.63 -3.74 -34.78
N ASN A 618 13.36 -3.84 -34.38
CA ASN A 618 12.70 -5.11 -34.03
C ASN A 618 11.83 -5.69 -35.18
N ARG A 619 11.89 -5.10 -36.39
CA ARG A 619 11.31 -5.69 -37.61
C ARG A 619 12.28 -6.67 -38.23
#